data_AF-B8HI82-F1
#
_entry.id   AF-B8HI82-F1
#
_cell.length_a   1.000
_cell.length_b   1.000
_cell.length_c   1.000
_cell.angle_alpha   90.00
_cell.angle_beta   90.00
_cell.angle_gamma   90.00
#
_symmetry.space_group_name_H-M   'P 1'
#
loop_
_entity.id
_entity.type
_entity.pdbx_description
1 polymer ?
#
loop_
_entity_poly.entity_id
_entity_poly.type
_entity_poly.pdbx_seq_one_letter_code
_entity_poly.pdbx_strand_id
1 'polypeptide(L)'
;MGGSIPESVWAGIEAEFTLPSLDQVRSRITSSVADPEPVMRELVRVFIGEGTFCPGFQFLRNGGLNPAVTDLFKRALDLKIPHNYFAAWMVTASTDLDGGRPVDLINDAGGLLAALEVFARR
;
A
#
# COMPACT_ATOMS: atom_id res chain seq x y z
N MET A 1 0.09 -17.66 -1.41
CA MET A 1 0.85 -16.82 -0.42
C MET A 1 1.06 -17.51 0.93
N GLY A 2 2.29 -17.57 1.48
CA GLY A 2 2.57 -18.21 2.79
C GLY A 2 3.96 -17.99 3.41
N GLY A 3 4.79 -17.08 2.88
CA GLY A 3 6.14 -16.78 3.39
C GLY A 3 6.24 -15.43 4.10
N SER A 4 7.27 -15.23 4.92
CA SER A 4 7.57 -13.91 5.49
C SER A 4 8.14 -12.99 4.41
N ILE A 5 7.69 -11.74 4.38
CA ILE A 5 8.24 -10.73 3.47
C ILE A 5 9.61 -10.27 4.02
N PRO A 6 10.68 -10.23 3.20
CA PRO A 6 12.01 -9.85 3.67
C PRO A 6 12.04 -8.44 4.28
N GLU A 7 12.83 -8.26 5.34
CA GLU A 7 13.01 -6.95 5.98
C GLU A 7 13.55 -5.87 5.03
N SER A 8 14.34 -6.29 4.03
CA SER A 8 14.87 -5.40 3.00
C SER A 8 13.77 -4.72 2.17
N VAL A 9 12.60 -5.35 2.01
CA VAL A 9 11.44 -4.73 1.34
C VAL A 9 10.93 -3.56 2.16
N TRP A 10 10.81 -3.73 3.48
CA TRP A 10 10.35 -2.67 4.38
C TRP A 10 11.34 -1.51 4.45
N ALA A 11 12.64 -1.80 4.54
CA ALA A 11 13.69 -0.80 4.48
C ALA A 11 13.65 0.00 3.16
N GLY A 12 13.36 -0.67 2.04
CA GLY A 12 13.17 -0.02 0.74
C GLY A 12 11.97 0.92 0.71
N ILE A 13 10.82 0.48 1.23
CA ILE A 13 9.62 1.33 1.35
C ILE A 13 9.90 2.56 2.22
N GLU A 14 10.55 2.36 3.36
CA GLU A 14 10.89 3.46 4.26
C GLU A 14 11.81 4.49 3.59
N ALA A 15 12.87 4.02 2.90
CA ALA A 15 13.84 4.88 2.25
C ALA A 15 13.25 5.68 1.07
N GLU A 16 12.37 5.07 0.26
CA GLU A 16 11.84 5.70 -0.96
C GLU A 16 10.54 6.48 -0.70
N PHE A 17 9.65 5.93 0.13
CA PHE A 17 8.29 6.45 0.29
C PHE A 17 7.98 6.95 1.70
N THR A 18 8.86 6.73 2.67
CA THR A 18 8.57 6.80 4.13
C THR A 18 7.64 5.69 4.61
N LEU A 19 7.72 5.40 5.91
CA LEU A 19 6.91 4.37 6.56
C LEU A 19 6.42 4.84 7.94
N PRO A 20 5.59 5.90 8.01
CA PRO A 20 5.09 6.43 9.28
C PRO A 20 4.26 5.40 10.06
N SER A 21 4.32 5.47 11.39
CA SER A 21 3.45 4.70 12.28
C SER A 21 1.98 5.09 12.12
N LEU A 22 1.07 4.16 12.45
CA LEU A 22 -0.37 4.41 12.41
C LEU A 22 -0.77 5.61 13.27
N ASP A 23 -0.11 5.82 14.42
CA ASP A 23 -0.40 6.93 15.33
C ASP A 23 0.02 8.29 14.74
N GLN A 24 1.17 8.35 14.06
CA GLN A 24 1.60 9.55 13.33
C GLN A 24 0.60 9.90 12.23
N VAL A 25 0.12 8.90 11.47
CA VAL A 25 -0.88 9.11 10.43
C VAL A 25 -2.22 9.55 11.02
N ARG A 26 -2.69 8.90 12.08
CA ARG A 26 -3.92 9.27 12.80
C ARG A 26 -3.86 10.72 13.26
N SER A 27 -2.79 11.10 13.94
CA SER A 27 -2.59 12.48 14.43
C SER A 27 -2.68 13.49 13.29
N ARG A 28 -2.00 13.24 12.16
CA ARG A 28 -2.03 14.11 10.97
C ARG A 28 -3.44 14.25 10.38
N ILE A 29 -4.17 13.15 10.24
CA ILE A 29 -5.52 13.13 9.68
C ILE A 29 -6.49 13.86 10.62
N THR A 30 -6.45 13.59 11.93
CA THR A 30 -7.30 14.27 12.92
C THR A 30 -7.11 15.79 12.92
N SER A 31 -5.91 16.29 12.64
CA SER A 31 -5.68 17.74 12.51
C SER A 31 -6.27 18.35 11.23
N SER A 32 -6.66 17.52 10.26
CA SER A 32 -7.07 17.96 8.91
C SER A 32 -8.55 17.72 8.61
N VAL A 33 -9.19 16.73 9.24
CA VAL A 33 -10.60 16.38 9.02
C VAL A 33 -11.36 16.25 10.33
N ALA A 34 -12.66 16.58 10.31
CA ALA A 34 -13.51 16.54 11.50
C ALA A 34 -13.75 15.11 12.04
N ASP A 35 -13.87 14.12 11.14
CA ASP A 35 -13.96 12.71 11.48
C ASP A 35 -12.87 11.91 10.73
N PRO A 36 -11.83 11.42 11.43
CA PRO A 36 -10.74 10.67 10.81
C PRO A 36 -11.12 9.21 10.48
N GLU A 37 -12.14 8.64 11.13
CA GLU A 37 -12.40 7.20 11.10
C GLU A 37 -12.69 6.62 9.70
N PRO A 38 -13.47 7.29 8.82
CA PRO A 38 -13.68 6.82 7.45
C PRO A 38 -12.36 6.68 6.68
N VAL A 39 -11.47 7.66 6.79
CA VAL A 39 -10.17 7.66 6.11
C VAL A 39 -9.25 6.59 6.70
N MET A 40 -9.24 6.46 8.04
CA MET A 40 -8.42 5.46 8.73
C MET A 40 -8.73 4.03 8.27
N ARG A 41 -10.00 3.72 7.93
CA ARG A 41 -10.43 2.40 7.45
C ARG A 41 -9.94 2.06 6.04
N GLU A 42 -9.60 3.06 5.24
CA GLU A 42 -9.13 2.87 3.87
C GLU A 42 -7.61 2.70 3.76
N LEU A 43 -6.88 2.87 4.87
CA LEU A 43 -5.41 2.83 4.88
C LEU A 43 -4.86 1.42 4.59
N VAL A 44 -3.81 1.40 3.77
CA VAL A 44 -2.88 0.28 3.72
C VAL A 44 -2.05 0.30 5.02
N ARG A 45 -2.02 -0.82 5.71
CA ARG A 45 -1.38 -0.99 7.03
C ARG A 45 -0.47 -2.19 6.98
N VAL A 46 0.81 -2.01 7.19
CA VAL A 46 1.76 -3.12 7.29
C VAL A 46 2.07 -3.41 8.75
N PHE A 47 2.14 -4.69 9.07
CA PHE A 47 2.42 -5.19 10.41
C PHE A 47 3.86 -5.70 10.43
N ILE A 48 4.75 -5.03 11.16
CA ILE A 48 6.19 -5.34 11.21
C ILE A 48 6.58 -5.45 12.67
N GLY A 49 6.98 -6.66 13.11
CA GLY A 49 7.09 -6.97 14.53
C GLY A 49 5.76 -6.66 15.24
N GLU A 50 5.85 -5.88 16.32
CA GLU A 50 4.68 -5.40 17.09
C GLU A 50 4.10 -4.07 16.58
N GLY A 51 4.70 -3.48 15.55
CA GLY A 51 4.31 -2.17 15.02
C GLY A 51 3.31 -2.24 13.87
N THR A 52 2.45 -1.23 13.76
CA THR A 52 1.61 -0.98 12.58
C THR A 52 2.02 0.31 11.89
N PHE A 53 2.33 0.21 10.60
CA PHE A 53 2.83 1.32 9.80
C PHE A 53 2.02 1.51 8.53
N CYS A 54 2.08 2.70 7.96
CA CYS A 54 1.37 3.07 6.74
C CYS A 54 2.39 3.36 5.64
N PRO A 55 2.50 2.54 4.58
CA PRO A 55 3.41 2.81 3.48
C PRO A 55 3.15 4.17 2.84
N GLY A 56 4.19 5.00 2.68
CA GLY A 56 3.97 6.40 2.32
C GLY A 56 3.51 6.64 0.89
N PHE A 57 3.66 5.66 -0.03
CA PHE A 57 3.16 5.75 -1.40
C PHE A 57 1.63 5.91 -1.49
N GLN A 58 0.90 5.59 -0.42
CA GLN A 58 -0.55 5.78 -0.36
C GLN A 58 -0.96 7.24 -0.16
N PHE A 59 -0.03 8.14 0.16
CA PHE A 59 -0.31 9.55 0.39
C PHE A 59 0.14 10.43 -0.77
N LEU A 60 -0.72 11.38 -1.13
CA LEU A 60 -0.37 12.49 -2.02
C LEU A 60 0.49 13.51 -1.26
N ARG A 61 1.18 14.39 -1.99
CA ARG A 61 2.02 15.45 -1.38
C ARG A 61 1.25 16.39 -0.45
N ASN A 62 -0.04 16.61 -0.72
CA ASN A 62 -0.92 17.41 0.15
C ASN A 62 -1.38 16.66 1.42
N GLY A 63 -1.00 15.39 1.59
CA GLY A 63 -1.37 14.55 2.73
C GLY A 63 -2.68 13.79 2.60
N GLY A 64 -3.43 13.98 1.51
CA GLY A 64 -4.60 13.16 1.21
C GLY A 64 -4.21 11.75 0.75
N LEU A 65 -5.17 10.82 0.76
CA LEU A 65 -4.96 9.49 0.18
C LEU A 65 -4.91 9.57 -1.34
N ASN A 66 -4.03 8.77 -1.94
CA ASN A 66 -3.96 8.56 -3.37
C ASN A 66 -5.13 7.67 -3.82
N PRO A 67 -6.13 8.19 -4.54
CA PRO A 67 -7.33 7.42 -4.89
C PRO A 67 -7.02 6.16 -5.69
N ALA A 68 -6.04 6.21 -6.58
CA ALA A 68 -5.65 5.05 -7.39
C ALA A 68 -5.06 3.92 -6.52
N VAL A 69 -4.28 4.26 -5.49
CA VAL A 69 -3.78 3.27 -4.52
C VAL A 69 -4.94 2.73 -3.67
N THR A 70 -5.84 3.60 -3.21
CA THR A 70 -6.99 3.20 -2.41
C THR A 70 -7.93 2.26 -3.16
N ASP A 71 -8.23 2.55 -4.42
CA ASP A 71 -9.11 1.72 -5.26
C ASP A 71 -8.47 0.37 -5.58
N LEU A 72 -7.17 0.37 -5.90
CA LEU A 72 -6.41 -0.85 -6.11
C LEU A 72 -6.33 -1.69 -4.82
N PHE A 73 -6.20 -1.05 -3.67
CA PHE A 73 -6.19 -1.72 -2.38
C PHE A 73 -7.55 -2.31 -2.01
N LYS A 74 -8.65 -1.59 -2.26
CA LYS A 74 -10.03 -2.13 -2.13
C LYS A 74 -10.18 -3.41 -2.93
N ARG A 75 -9.71 -3.41 -4.18
CA ARG A 75 -9.70 -4.63 -5.01
C ARG A 75 -8.84 -5.73 -4.40
N ALA A 76 -7.68 -5.41 -3.82
CA ALA A 76 -6.83 -6.38 -3.16
C ALA A 76 -7.52 -7.04 -1.95
N LEU A 77 -8.29 -6.27 -1.18
CA LEU A 77 -9.11 -6.78 -0.07
C LEU A 77 -10.20 -7.74 -0.56
N ASP A 78 -10.89 -7.44 -1.66
CA ASP A 78 -11.88 -8.33 -2.28
C ASP A 78 -11.25 -9.66 -2.72
N LEU A 79 -10.00 -9.59 -3.21
CA LEU A 79 -9.19 -10.75 -3.58
C LEU A 79 -8.53 -11.44 -2.38
N LYS A 80 -8.80 -10.98 -1.15
CA LYS A 80 -8.25 -11.49 0.11
C LYS A 80 -6.72 -11.45 0.18
N ILE A 81 -6.10 -10.49 -0.50
CA ILE A 81 -4.66 -10.24 -0.40
C ILE A 81 -4.39 -9.53 0.94
N PRO A 82 -3.53 -10.08 1.82
CA PRO A 82 -3.20 -9.41 3.07
C PRO A 82 -2.43 -8.10 2.84
N HIS A 83 -2.62 -7.13 3.74
CA HIS A 83 -2.05 -5.79 3.60
C HIS A 83 -0.52 -5.79 3.38
N ASN A 84 0.22 -6.62 4.11
CA ASN A 84 1.67 -6.75 3.96
C ASN A 84 2.05 -7.20 2.54
N TYR A 85 1.34 -8.19 2.00
CA TYR A 85 1.62 -8.70 0.66
C TYR A 85 1.27 -7.68 -0.42
N PHE A 86 0.16 -6.95 -0.26
CA PHE A 86 -0.18 -5.85 -1.14
C PHE A 86 0.93 -4.78 -1.13
N ALA A 87 1.37 -4.35 0.05
CA ALA A 87 2.41 -3.32 0.16
C ALA A 87 3.75 -3.75 -0.44
N ALA A 88 4.15 -5.02 -0.25
CA ALA A 88 5.35 -5.55 -0.87
C ALA A 88 5.21 -5.66 -2.39
N TRP A 89 4.06 -6.15 -2.88
CA TRP A 89 3.77 -6.22 -4.30
C TRP A 89 3.87 -4.85 -4.97
N MET A 90 3.35 -3.80 -4.31
CA MET A 90 3.39 -2.42 -4.82
C MET A 90 4.81 -1.93 -5.19
N VAL A 91 5.83 -2.40 -4.48
CA VAL A 91 7.24 -1.98 -4.68
C VAL A 91 8.12 -3.06 -5.30
N THR A 92 7.56 -4.22 -5.65
CA THR A 92 8.30 -5.32 -6.26
C THR A 92 8.13 -5.27 -7.76
N ALA A 93 9.23 -5.36 -8.51
CA ALA A 93 9.19 -5.48 -9.96
C ALA A 93 8.41 -6.76 -10.36
N SER A 94 7.45 -6.63 -11.27
CA SER A 94 6.61 -7.72 -11.70
C SER A 94 6.83 -8.04 -13.17
N THR A 95 7.01 -9.32 -13.50
CA THR A 95 7.01 -9.78 -14.89
C THR A 95 5.66 -9.55 -15.57
N ASP A 96 4.58 -9.52 -14.81
CA ASP A 96 3.22 -9.22 -15.30
C ASP A 96 3.05 -7.72 -15.65
N LEU A 97 4.07 -6.90 -15.35
CA LEU A 97 4.14 -5.46 -15.61
C LEU A 97 5.41 -5.10 -16.39
N ASP A 98 5.91 -6.00 -17.24
CA ASP A 98 7.12 -5.82 -18.05
C ASP A 98 8.38 -5.41 -17.24
N GLY A 99 8.47 -5.90 -16.01
CA GLY A 99 9.56 -5.58 -15.08
C GLY A 99 9.36 -4.28 -14.28
N GLY A 100 8.27 -3.55 -14.50
CA GLY A 100 7.89 -2.38 -13.71
C GLY A 100 7.36 -2.74 -12.31
N ARG A 101 7.37 -1.75 -11.41
CA ARG A 101 6.74 -1.84 -10.09
C ARG A 101 5.34 -1.22 -10.15
N PRO A 102 4.33 -1.78 -9.46
CA PRO A 102 2.99 -1.20 -9.47
C PRO A 102 2.94 0.28 -9.04
N VAL A 103 3.77 0.70 -8.08
CA VAL A 103 3.83 2.08 -7.60
C VAL A 103 4.25 3.08 -8.68
N ASP A 104 5.11 2.66 -9.63
CA ASP A 104 5.56 3.51 -10.74
C ASP A 104 4.50 3.62 -11.85
N LEU A 105 3.56 2.66 -11.87
CA LEU A 105 2.53 2.51 -12.90
C LEU A 105 1.14 2.91 -12.40
N ILE A 106 1.03 3.57 -11.25
CA ILE A 106 -0.25 3.85 -10.56
C ILE A 106 -1.28 4.63 -11.40
N ASN A 107 -0.82 5.31 -12.46
CA ASN A 107 -1.67 6.03 -13.39
C ASN A 107 -2.23 5.17 -14.53
N ASP A 108 -1.79 3.91 -14.67
CA ASP A 108 -2.32 2.91 -15.61
C ASP A 108 -3.15 1.85 -14.87
N ALA A 109 -4.43 2.19 -14.64
CA ALA A 109 -5.33 1.36 -13.86
C ALA A 109 -5.62 -0.02 -14.48
N GLY A 110 -5.62 -0.13 -15.81
CA GLY A 110 -6.01 -1.36 -16.52
C GLY A 110 -4.99 -2.49 -16.33
N GLY A 111 -3.71 -2.19 -16.56
CA GLY A 111 -2.62 -3.14 -16.38
C GLY A 111 -2.46 -3.59 -14.92
N LEU A 112 -2.62 -2.66 -13.98
CA LEU A 112 -2.46 -2.94 -12.55
C LEU A 112 -3.54 -3.87 -11.99
N LEU A 113 -4.80 -3.71 -12.40
CA LEU A 113 -5.87 -4.58 -11.95
C LEU A 113 -5.66 -6.02 -12.44
N ALA A 114 -5.29 -6.20 -13.71
CA ALA A 114 -4.99 -7.52 -14.26
C ALA A 114 -3.80 -8.18 -13.55
N ALA A 115 -2.71 -7.43 -13.34
CA ALA A 115 -1.53 -7.93 -12.63
C ALA A 115 -1.85 -8.30 -11.17
N LEU A 116 -2.70 -7.53 -10.49
CA LEU A 116 -3.14 -7.81 -9.12
C LEU A 116 -3.96 -9.11 -9.05
N GLU A 117 -4.84 -9.36 -10.03
CA GLU A 117 -5.60 -10.62 -10.10
C GLU A 117 -4.72 -11.84 -10.35
N VAL A 118 -3.66 -11.71 -11.16
CA VAL A 118 -2.66 -12.76 -11.34
C VAL A 118 -1.90 -12.99 -10.02
N PHE A 119 -1.49 -11.92 -9.34
CA PHE A 119 -0.81 -12.00 -8.06
C PHE A 119 -1.64 -12.69 -6.98
N ALA A 120 -2.95 -12.42 -6.90
CA ALA A 120 -3.86 -13.03 -5.94
C ALA A 120 -3.94 -14.57 -6.04
N ARG A 121 -3.63 -15.14 -7.21
CA ARG A 121 -3.70 -16.59 -7.48
C ARG A 121 -2.42 -17.33 -7.08
N ARG A 122 -1.37 -16.63 -6.65
CA ARG A 122 -0.07 -17.17 -6.22
C ARG A 122 -0.04 -17.44 -4.71
#